data_AF-A0A2A4RBM2-F1
#
_entry.id   AF-A0A2A4RBM2-F1
#
_cell.length_a   1.000
_cell.length_b   1.000
_cell.length_c   1.000
_cell.angle_alpha   90.00
_cell.angle_beta   90.00
_cell.angle_gamma   90.00
#
_symmetry.space_group_name_H-M   'P 1'
#
loop_
_entity.id
_entity.type
_entity.pdbx_description
1 polymer ?
#
loop_
_entity_poly.entity_id
_entity_poly.type
_entity_poly.pdbx_seq_one_letter_code
_entity_poly.pdbx_strand_id
1 'polypeptide(L)' 'MNLKRIKTNVAYLSSATRVITTLQQFGIDGIPLAMKPHKLKGKYINNWECHIKPDLLII' A
#
# COMPACT_ATOMS: atom_id res chain seq x y z
N MET A 1 -3.16 -6.55 -19.33
CA MET A 1 -2.44 -6.51 -18.03
C MET A 1 -1.01 -6.95 -18.30
N ASN A 2 -0.08 -5.99 -18.40
CA ASN A 2 1.27 -6.21 -18.93
C ASN A 2 2.29 -6.18 -17.78
N LEU A 3 2.75 -7.35 -17.35
CA LEU A 3 3.70 -7.52 -16.23
C LEU A 3 5.12 -7.00 -16.56
N LYS A 4 5.36 -6.47 -17.76
CA LYS A 4 6.68 -5.96 -18.20
C LYS A 4 7.01 -4.55 -17.68
N ARG A 5 6.06 -3.82 -17.08
CA ARG A 5 6.28 -2.43 -16.61
C ARG A 5 6.82 -2.32 -15.17
N ILE A 6 6.90 -3.45 -14.45
CA ILE A 6 7.46 -3.55 -13.10
C ILE A 6 8.94 -4.02 -13.16
N LYS A 7 9.65 -3.67 -14.24
CA LYS A 7 11.12 -3.67 -14.18
C LYS A 7 11.56 -2.38 -13.49
N THR A 8 11.58 -2.48 -12.17
CA THR A 8 12.58 -1.84 -11.29
C THR A 8 12.54 -0.32 -11.22
N ASN A 9 11.44 0.23 -10.71
CA ASN A 9 11.55 1.52 -10.04
C ASN A 9 11.90 1.26 -8.57
N VAL A 10 13.20 1.29 -8.24
CA VAL A 10 13.73 1.06 -6.89
C VAL A 10 13.00 1.92 -5.84
N ALA A 11 12.56 3.12 -6.22
CA ALA A 11 11.79 3.98 -5.34
C ALA A 11 10.39 3.44 -5.00
N TYR A 12 9.76 2.65 -5.88
CA TYR A 12 8.49 1.99 -5.59
C TYR A 12 8.70 0.82 -4.64
N LEU A 13 9.75 0.02 -4.85
CA LEU A 13 10.09 -1.08 -3.95
C LEU A 13 10.44 -0.56 -2.55
N SER A 14 11.27 0.48 -2.44
CA SER A 14 11.62 1.04 -1.13
C SER A 14 10.41 1.62 -0.40
N SER A 15 9.50 2.28 -1.11
CA SER A 15 8.25 2.81 -0.54
C SER A 15 7.34 1.67 -0.06
N ALA A 16 7.16 0.63 -0.88
CA ALA A 16 6.35 -0.53 -0.51
C ALA A 16 6.94 -1.30 0.66
N THR A 17 8.26 -1.55 0.66
CA THR A 17 8.96 -2.20 1.78
C THR A 17 8.76 -1.41 3.07
N ARG A 18 8.91 -0.08 3.04
CA ARG A 18 8.72 0.75 4.23
C ARG A 18 7.30 0.69 4.78
N VAL A 19 6.30 0.68 3.91
CA VAL A 19 4.89 0.53 4.30
C VAL A 19 4.64 -0.86 4.90
N ILE A 20 5.14 -1.92 4.28
CA ILE A 20 5.04 -3.29 4.79
C ILE A 20 5.71 -3.41 6.17
N THR A 21 6.93 -2.90 6.34
CA THR A 21 7.63 -2.92 7.63
C THR A 21 6.86 -2.14 8.70
N THR A 22 6.24 -1.01 8.33
CA THR A 22 5.41 -0.23 9.24
C THR A 22 4.16 -1.00 9.67
N LEU A 23 3.47 -1.65 8.71
CA LEU A 23 2.32 -2.51 9.00
C LEU A 23 2.69 -3.69 9.90
N GLN A 24 3.87 -4.29 9.70
CA GLN A 24 4.37 -5.39 10.54
C GLN A 24 4.66 -4.96 11.98
N GLN A 25 5.12 -3.73 12.20
CA GLN A 25 5.50 -3.23 13.53
C GLN A 25 4.34 -2.58 14.29
N PHE A 26 3.50 -1.81 13.59
CA PHE A 26 2.52 -0.91 14.21
C PHE A 26 1.09 -1.15 13.69
N GLY A 27 0.89 -2.09 12.76
CA GLY A 27 -0.40 -2.28 12.11
C GLY A 27 -0.84 -1.04 11.32
N ILE A 28 -2.16 -0.86 11.20
CA ILE A 28 -2.73 0.28 10.48
C ILE A 28 -2.46 1.62 11.17
N ASP A 29 -2.27 1.62 12.50
CA ASP A 29 -2.03 2.84 13.28
C ASP A 29 -0.69 3.50 12.94
N GLY A 30 0.26 2.73 12.38
CA GLY A 30 1.52 3.26 11.88
C GLY A 30 1.42 3.92 10.50
N ILE A 31 0.31 3.76 9.77
CA ILE A 31 0.15 4.31 8.42
C ILE A 31 -0.23 5.80 8.48
N PRO A 32 0.55 6.69 7.84
CA PRO A 32 0.20 8.10 7.78
C PRO A 32 -1.17 8.34 7.15
N LEU A 33 -1.96 9.25 7.73
CA LEU A 33 -3.26 9.66 7.18
C LEU A 33 -3.17 10.21 5.75
N ALA A 34 -2.01 10.73 5.35
CA ALA A 34 -1.73 11.18 3.99
C ALA A 34 -1.86 10.05 2.94
N MET A 35 -1.66 8.78 3.34
CA MET A 35 -1.85 7.60 2.51
C MET A 35 -3.33 7.17 2.42
N LYS A 36 -4.24 7.93 3.07
CA LYS A 36 -5.69 7.70 3.08
C LYS A 36 -6.08 6.25 3.42
N PRO A 37 -5.57 5.70 4.53
CA PRO A 37 -5.93 4.35 4.95
C PRO A 37 -7.45 4.28 5.20
N HIS A 38 -8.13 3.36 4.53
CA HIS A 38 -9.57 3.16 4.73
C HIS A 38 -9.96 1.70 4.51
N LYS A 39 -11.06 1.28 5.16
CA LYS A 39 -11.60 -0.07 4.96
C LYS A 39 -12.37 -0.14 3.66
N LEU A 40 -12.09 -1.19 2.90
CA LEU A 40 -12.82 -1.50 1.68
C LEU A 40 -14.20 -2.07 1.98
N LYS A 41 -15.09 -1.94 0.99
CA LYS A 41 -16.45 -2.49 0.97
C LYS A 41 -16.56 -3.55 -0.13
N GLY A 42 -17.67 -4.31 -0.13
CA GLY A 42 -17.93 -5.30 -1.17
C GLY A 42 -17.07 -6.57 -1.03
N LYS A 43 -16.45 -7.02 -2.12
CA LYS A 43 -15.69 -8.30 -2.16
C LYS A 43 -14.48 -8.32 -1.20
N TYR A 44 -13.91 -7.15 -0.89
CA TYR A 44 -12.77 -6.98 0.00
C TYR A 44 -13.17 -6.37 1.35
N ILE A 45 -14.41 -6.64 1.79
CA ILE A 45 -14.92 -6.08 3.04
C ILE A 45 -13.98 -6.38 4.22
N ASN A 46 -13.72 -5.35 5.03
CA ASN A 46 -12.80 -5.36 6.17
C ASN A 46 -11.29 -5.38 5.85
N ASN A 47 -10.89 -5.49 4.59
CA ASN A 47 -9.49 -5.23 4.22
C ASN A 47 -9.21 -3.73 4.25
N TRP A 48 -7.95 -3.37 4.50
CA TRP A 48 -7.49 -1.99 4.55
C TRP A 48 -6.79 -1.63 3.25
N GLU A 49 -7.29 -0.60 2.58
CA GLU A 49 -6.60 -0.01 1.44
C GLU A 49 -5.80 1.21 1.88
N CYS A 50 -4.58 1.36 1.38
CA CYS A 50 -3.84 2.62 1.47
C CYS A 50 -3.06 2.92 0.19
N HIS A 51 -2.91 4.22 -0.10
CA HIS A 51 -2.17 4.73 -1.23
C HIS A 51 -0.70 4.93 -0.87
N ILE A 52 0.18 4.15 -1.49
CA ILE A 52 1.63 4.34 -1.40
C ILE A 52 2.05 5.48 -2.36
N LYS A 53 1.41 5.56 -3.53
CA LYS A 53 1.51 6.65 -4.52
C LYS A 53 0.15 6.84 -5.21
N PRO A 54 -0.07 7.94 -5.96
CA PRO A 54 -1.33 8.14 -6.69
C PRO A 54 -1.72 6.94 -7.57
N ASP A 55 -0.71 6.31 -8.19
CA ASP A 55 -0.82 5.15 -9.09
C ASP A 55 -0.38 3.82 -8.44
N LEU A 56 -0.15 3.78 -7.11
CA LEU A 56 0.19 2.56 -6.37
C LEU A 56 -0.59 2.48 -5.04
N LEU A 57 -1.43 1.46 -4.91
CA LEU A 57 -2.15 1.12 -3.68
C LEU A 57 -1.84 -0.31 -3.21
N ILE A 58 -2.07 -0.56 -1.93
CA ILE A 58 -2.01 -1.90 -1.29
C ILE A 58 -3.33 -2.16 -0.56
N ILE A 59 -3.78 -3.42 -0.57
CA ILE A 59 -5.00 -3.95 0.04
C ILE A 59 -4.64 -5.13 0.94
#